data_AF-A0AAU5YEZ2-F1
#
_entry.id   AF-A0AAU5YEZ2-F1
#
_cell.length_a   1.000
_cell.length_b   1.000
_cell.length_c   1.000
_cell.angle_alpha   90.00
_cell.angle_beta   90.00
_cell.angle_gamma   90.00
#
_symmetry.space_group_name_H-M   'P 1'
#
loop_
_entity.id
_entity.type
_entity.pdbx_description
1 polymer ?
#
loop_
_entity_poly.entity_id
_entity_poly.type
_entity_poly.pdbx_seq_one_letter_code
_entity_poly.pdbx_strand_id
1 'polypeptide(L)'
;MSTPPQSPEQPEQPSGAPAQPSAYPYPHPQSPGPVGPPTQQTFYAQPTLAGPPALPGGPQPGNPYAQHAPYPVVGPPPTRGGGAGRAVLWAVVGAVAASAAWAAGVFLIGTGADPDLRGYTAPSNLCNATDYSSFKEEYPANDSAPTHNSLEDDALDEGLCSLSLKKTGSTYSDAYLSVQLDRHKKTDPGPEFTATWKNYADSHTGYDVETVTGIGDEAYLVSDDTTASSSTGSLYATLAVRDGWVTYTMSYSAYYSSYDNDTDPPKLDEVSDWLKRDTRTTLGDLKD
;
A
#
# COMPACT_ATOMS: atom_id res chain seq x y z
N MET A 1 61.54 -20.66 21.85
CA MET A 1 60.43 -20.48 20.88
C MET A 1 59.28 -21.29 21.43
N SER A 2 58.35 -20.61 22.09
CA SER A 2 57.24 -21.24 22.84
C SER A 2 55.94 -20.88 22.14
N THR A 3 55.17 -21.91 21.79
CA THR A 3 53.88 -21.84 21.11
C THR A 3 52.85 -21.16 22.03
N PRO A 4 52.00 -20.24 21.52
CA PRO A 4 50.92 -19.68 22.32
C PRO A 4 49.79 -20.71 22.54
N PRO A 5 49.05 -20.63 23.66
CA PRO A 5 47.97 -21.55 23.97
C PRO A 5 46.74 -21.29 23.08
N GLN A 6 46.06 -22.37 22.67
CA GLN A 6 44.79 -22.34 21.95
C GLN A 6 43.66 -21.82 22.86
N SER A 7 42.79 -20.97 22.30
CA SER A 7 41.53 -20.56 22.91
C SER A 7 40.57 -21.75 23.02
N PRO A 8 39.70 -21.82 24.05
CA PRO A 8 38.74 -22.91 24.19
C PRO A 8 37.67 -22.88 23.09
N GLU A 9 37.40 -24.05 22.51
CA GLU A 9 36.32 -24.29 21.55
C GLU A 9 34.95 -23.94 22.16
N GLN A 10 34.18 -23.12 21.44
CA GLN A 10 32.79 -22.84 21.74
C GLN A 10 31.94 -24.03 21.25
N PRO A 11 30.98 -24.55 22.04
CA PRO A 11 30.20 -25.72 21.65
C PRO A 11 29.44 -25.49 20.34
N GLU A 12 29.56 -26.43 19.40
CA GLU A 12 28.73 -26.51 18.20
C GLU A 12 27.24 -26.50 18.59
N GLN A 13 26.49 -25.52 18.09
CA GLN A 13 25.04 -25.55 18.13
C GLN A 13 24.53 -26.63 17.16
N PRO A 14 23.57 -27.48 17.57
CA PRO A 14 22.98 -28.46 16.67
C PRO A 14 22.28 -27.75 15.49
N SER A 15 22.72 -28.06 14.28
CA SER A 15 22.03 -27.68 13.04
C SER A 15 20.72 -28.45 12.95
N GLY A 16 19.61 -27.84 13.41
CA GLY A 16 18.34 -28.56 13.48
C GLY A 16 17.11 -27.75 13.92
N ALA A 17 17.09 -26.43 13.74
CA ALA A 17 15.89 -25.62 13.93
C ALA A 17 15.43 -25.07 12.57
N PRO A 18 14.15 -25.24 12.16
CA PRO A 18 13.61 -24.55 11.00
C PRO A 18 13.72 -23.04 11.22
N ALA A 19 14.20 -22.32 10.21
CA ALA A 19 14.13 -20.87 10.19
C ALA A 19 12.65 -20.46 10.38
N GLN A 20 12.38 -19.60 11.36
CA GLN A 20 11.10 -18.94 11.51
C GLN A 20 10.80 -18.20 10.19
N PRO A 21 9.65 -18.40 9.53
CA PRO A 21 9.32 -17.63 8.35
C PRO A 21 9.10 -16.17 8.78
N SER A 22 9.99 -15.31 8.29
CA SER A 22 9.83 -13.86 8.33
C SER A 22 8.53 -13.49 7.63
N ALA A 23 7.71 -12.66 8.29
CA ALA A 23 6.50 -12.06 7.73
C ALA A 23 6.76 -11.51 6.32
N TYR A 24 5.92 -11.89 5.36
CA TYR A 24 6.01 -11.42 3.98
C TYR A 24 5.67 -9.91 3.95
N PRO A 25 6.54 -9.05 3.40
CA PRO A 25 6.20 -7.68 3.07
C PRO A 25 5.52 -7.62 1.70
N TYR A 26 4.61 -6.64 1.54
CA TYR A 26 4.03 -6.19 0.28
C TYR A 26 5.01 -6.24 -0.91
N PRO A 27 4.54 -6.47 -2.14
CA PRO A 27 5.40 -6.40 -3.33
C PRO A 27 5.89 -4.97 -3.55
N HIS A 28 7.14 -4.69 -3.17
CA HIS A 28 7.86 -3.54 -3.68
C HIS A 28 8.25 -3.78 -5.15
N PRO A 29 8.21 -2.75 -6.02
CA PRO A 29 8.72 -2.87 -7.38
C PRO A 29 10.22 -3.23 -7.36
N GLN A 30 10.56 -4.36 -7.96
CA GLN A 30 11.93 -4.83 -8.09
C GLN A 30 12.73 -3.84 -8.96
N SER A 31 13.71 -3.18 -8.35
CA SER A 31 14.77 -2.48 -9.11
C SER A 31 15.69 -3.54 -9.76
N PRO A 32 16.09 -3.38 -11.04
CA PRO A 32 16.98 -4.33 -11.69
C PRO A 32 18.35 -4.37 -11.02
N GLY A 33 18.86 -5.59 -10.77
CA GLY A 33 20.15 -5.82 -10.12
C GLY A 33 21.37 -5.42 -10.98
N PRO A 34 22.54 -5.18 -10.37
CA PRO A 34 23.68 -4.56 -11.03
C PRO A 34 24.73 -5.55 -11.54
N VAL A 35 25.37 -5.19 -12.66
CA VAL A 35 26.62 -5.78 -13.17
C VAL A 35 27.76 -4.77 -13.02
N GLY A 36 28.80 -5.09 -12.25
CA GLY A 36 30.14 -4.46 -12.33
C GLY A 36 30.70 -3.77 -11.05
N PRO A 37 32.02 -3.88 -10.72
CA PRO A 37 32.60 -3.50 -9.42
C PRO A 37 33.43 -2.18 -9.47
N PRO A 38 34.15 -1.75 -8.40
CA PRO A 38 33.66 -0.78 -7.42
C PRO A 38 34.47 0.54 -7.40
N THR A 39 33.82 1.69 -7.29
CA THR A 39 34.48 2.91 -6.79
C THR A 39 33.58 3.75 -5.89
N GLN A 40 34.08 3.86 -4.66
CA GLN A 40 33.90 4.91 -3.66
C GLN A 40 32.54 5.12 -2.96
N GLN A 41 32.69 5.16 -1.64
CA GLN A 41 31.72 5.35 -0.58
C GLN A 41 30.92 6.64 -0.74
N THR A 42 29.61 6.55 -0.50
CA THR A 42 28.79 7.72 -0.18
C THR A 42 28.03 7.46 1.11
N PHE A 43 28.37 8.25 2.12
CA PHE A 43 27.68 8.40 3.38
C PHE A 43 26.30 9.02 3.15
N TYR A 44 25.28 8.56 3.89
CA TYR A 44 24.01 9.26 4.01
C TYR A 44 24.22 10.53 4.84
N ALA A 45 24.11 11.70 4.21
CA ALA A 45 24.00 12.98 4.89
C ALA A 45 22.59 13.55 4.67
N GLN A 46 21.95 13.97 5.76
CA GLN A 46 20.70 14.71 5.79
C GLN A 46 20.83 16.03 5.00
N PRO A 47 19.74 16.58 4.43
CA PRO A 47 19.81 17.88 3.76
C PRO A 47 19.86 19.01 4.79
N THR A 48 21.05 19.45 5.15
CA THR A 48 21.27 20.81 5.67
C THR A 48 21.38 21.78 4.49
N LEU A 49 20.51 22.79 4.49
CA LEU A 49 20.57 23.99 3.65
C LEU A 49 21.97 24.63 3.72
N ALA A 50 22.76 24.49 2.65
CA ALA A 50 23.99 25.23 2.43
C ALA A 50 23.76 26.22 1.28
N GLY A 51 23.87 27.52 1.58
CA GLY A 51 23.81 28.59 0.57
C GLY A 51 25.02 28.57 -0.37
N PRO A 52 24.89 29.08 -1.61
CA PRO A 52 26.00 29.10 -2.55
C PRO A 52 27.07 30.15 -2.18
N PRO A 53 28.36 29.90 -2.50
CA PRO A 53 29.44 30.85 -2.26
C PRO A 53 29.42 32.00 -3.27
N ALA A 54 29.65 33.22 -2.77
CA ALA A 54 29.76 34.42 -3.60
C ALA A 54 31.13 34.45 -4.33
N LEU A 55 31.09 34.65 -5.65
CA LEU A 55 32.22 35.12 -6.45
C LEU A 55 31.91 36.54 -6.97
N PRO A 56 32.85 37.49 -6.92
CA PRO A 56 32.60 38.87 -7.31
C PRO A 56 32.89 39.13 -8.79
N GLY A 57 31.90 39.71 -9.49
CA GLY A 57 32.13 40.57 -10.65
C GLY A 57 32.05 39.92 -12.03
N GLY A 58 30.89 40.06 -12.69
CA GLY A 58 30.75 39.87 -14.13
C GLY A 58 29.28 40.04 -14.59
N PRO A 59 28.97 40.85 -15.62
CA PRO A 59 27.59 41.10 -16.04
C PRO A 59 27.04 39.96 -16.90
N GLN A 60 25.91 39.37 -16.50
CA GLN A 60 25.14 38.40 -17.30
C GLN A 60 23.93 39.10 -17.97
N PRO A 61 23.51 38.62 -19.16
CA PRO A 61 22.51 39.24 -20.03
C PRO A 61 21.07 39.03 -19.53
N GLY A 62 20.24 40.06 -19.73
CA GLY A 62 18.91 40.18 -19.13
C GLY A 62 17.87 39.18 -19.66
N ASN A 63 17.08 38.65 -18.72
CA ASN A 63 15.91 37.78 -18.97
C ASN A 63 14.70 38.63 -19.44
N PRO A 64 14.07 38.32 -20.58
CA PRO A 64 12.99 39.14 -21.17
C PRO A 64 11.62 39.01 -20.49
N TYR A 65 11.48 38.24 -19.39
CA TYR A 65 10.23 38.11 -18.64
C TYR A 65 10.18 38.86 -17.29
N ALA A 66 11.17 39.70 -16.99
CA ALA A 66 11.12 40.59 -15.83
C ALA A 66 10.33 41.88 -16.16
N GLN A 67 9.01 41.77 -16.28
CA GLN A 67 8.13 42.94 -16.19
C GLN A 67 8.06 43.36 -14.72
N HIS A 68 8.92 44.31 -14.34
CA HIS A 68 8.83 44.97 -13.05
C HIS A 68 7.56 45.83 -13.03
N ALA A 69 6.52 45.34 -12.37
CA ALA A 69 5.48 46.22 -11.86
C ALA A 69 6.15 47.24 -10.92
N PRO A 70 5.87 48.56 -11.05
CA PRO A 70 6.47 49.54 -10.15
C PRO A 70 5.97 49.25 -8.73
N TYR A 71 6.89 48.79 -7.87
CA TYR A 71 6.66 48.76 -6.44
C TYR A 71 6.25 50.16 -5.99
N PRO A 72 5.18 50.31 -5.18
CA PRO A 72 4.93 51.60 -4.55
C PRO A 72 6.16 51.92 -3.69
N VAL A 73 6.82 53.03 -4.02
CA VAL A 73 7.87 53.59 -3.18
C VAL A 73 7.23 53.98 -1.86
N VAL A 74 7.41 53.13 -0.86
CA VAL A 74 7.14 53.48 0.54
C VAL A 74 8.18 54.54 0.90
N GLY A 75 7.76 55.80 0.87
CA GLY A 75 8.57 56.91 1.37
C GLY A 75 9.00 56.67 2.82
N PRO A 76 10.08 57.30 3.29
CA PRO A 76 10.50 57.19 4.68
C PRO A 76 9.31 57.55 5.58
N PRO A 77 9.04 56.76 6.64
CA PRO A 77 7.86 56.96 7.45
C PRO A 77 7.89 58.37 8.04
N PRO A 78 6.76 59.09 8.06
CA PRO A 78 6.71 60.37 8.74
C PRO A 78 7.08 60.14 10.20
N THR A 79 8.12 60.82 10.66
CA THR A 79 8.52 60.93 12.06
C THR A 79 7.45 61.70 12.82
N ARG A 80 6.29 61.07 13.07
CA ARG A 80 5.35 61.49 14.11
C ARG A 80 5.71 60.76 15.39
N GLY A 81 6.27 61.52 16.33
CA GLY A 81 6.46 61.08 17.71
C GLY A 81 5.15 60.56 18.31
N GLY A 82 5.26 59.47 19.08
CA GLY A 82 4.22 59.03 20.00
C GLY A 82 3.32 57.86 19.56
N GLY A 83 3.60 57.15 18.46
CA GLY A 83 2.68 56.12 17.93
C GLY A 83 3.21 54.69 17.74
N ALA A 84 4.53 54.47 17.84
CA ALA A 84 5.15 53.18 17.51
C ALA A 84 4.61 52.01 18.38
N GLY A 85 4.36 52.26 19.67
CA GLY A 85 3.77 51.26 20.57
C GLY A 85 2.36 50.84 20.15
N ARG A 86 1.55 51.76 19.61
CA ARG A 86 0.19 51.46 19.13
C ARG A 86 0.19 50.65 17.84
N ALA A 87 1.10 50.95 16.91
CA ALA A 87 1.24 50.18 15.67
C ALA A 87 1.73 48.74 15.95
N VAL A 88 2.70 48.58 16.86
CA VAL A 88 3.17 47.26 17.30
C VAL A 88 2.06 46.48 18.00
N LEU A 89 1.27 47.13 18.86
CA LEU A 89 0.10 46.50 19.50
C LEU A 89 -0.91 45.98 18.48
N TRP A 90 -1.23 46.76 17.45
CA TRP A 90 -2.14 46.30 16.39
C TRP A 90 -1.58 45.13 15.58
N ALA A 91 -0.28 45.10 15.31
CA ALA A 91 0.36 43.97 14.64
C ALA A 91 0.30 42.68 15.49
N VAL A 92 0.54 42.79 16.80
CA VAL A 92 0.43 41.65 17.73
C VAL A 92 -1.01 41.15 17.82
N VAL A 93 -1.99 42.05 17.93
CA VAL A 93 -3.41 41.67 17.93
C VAL A 93 -3.80 40.98 16.63
N GLY A 94 -3.34 41.50 15.48
CA GLY A 94 -3.58 40.88 14.17
C GLY A 94 -2.97 39.48 14.08
N ALA A 95 -1.74 39.30 14.56
CA ALA A 95 -1.09 38.00 14.60
C ALA A 95 -1.86 37.00 15.50
N VAL A 96 -2.27 37.42 16.70
CA VAL A 96 -3.05 36.57 17.62
C VAL A 96 -4.40 36.20 17.02
N ALA A 97 -5.11 37.15 16.41
CA ALA A 97 -6.39 36.89 15.77
C ALA A 97 -6.25 35.93 14.58
N ALA A 98 -5.22 36.11 13.74
CA ALA A 98 -4.93 35.20 12.65
C ALA A 98 -4.57 33.79 13.16
N SER A 99 -3.72 33.67 14.19
CA SER A 99 -3.37 32.39 14.81
C SER A 99 -4.60 31.70 15.43
N ALA A 100 -5.49 32.45 16.08
CA ALA A 100 -6.73 31.91 16.62
C ALA A 100 -7.68 31.43 15.52
N ALA A 101 -7.78 32.17 14.41
CA ALA A 101 -8.59 31.77 13.25
C ALA A 101 -8.03 30.50 12.58
N TRP A 102 -6.71 30.39 12.41
CA TRP A 102 -6.06 29.18 11.90
C TRP A 102 -6.24 28.00 12.86
N ALA A 103 -6.06 28.21 14.17
CA ALA A 103 -6.30 27.17 15.16
C ALA A 103 -7.76 26.69 15.13
N ALA A 104 -8.73 27.60 15.13
CA ALA A 104 -10.15 27.27 15.03
C ALA A 104 -10.47 26.52 13.72
N GLY A 105 -9.87 26.94 12.60
CA GLY A 105 -9.99 26.24 11.32
C GLY A 105 -9.49 24.80 11.39
N VAL A 106 -8.31 24.57 11.96
CA VAL A 106 -7.74 23.22 12.13
C VAL A 106 -8.61 22.35 13.05
N PHE A 107 -9.14 22.90 14.14
CA PHE A 107 -10.01 22.15 15.05
C PHE A 107 -11.37 21.79 14.45
N LEU A 108 -11.92 22.64 13.58
CA LEU A 108 -13.19 22.35 12.87
C LEU A 108 -13.01 21.30 11.76
N ILE A 109 -11.82 21.17 11.19
CA ILE A 109 -11.51 20.14 10.19
C ILE A 109 -11.20 18.79 10.86
N GLY A 110 -10.87 18.79 12.16
CA GLY A 110 -10.41 17.61 12.90
C GLY A 110 -11.49 16.71 13.52
N THR A 111 -12.77 17.06 13.45
CA THR A 111 -13.85 16.16 13.89
C THR A 111 -14.21 15.24 12.73
N GLY A 112 -13.51 14.11 12.61
CA GLY A 112 -13.78 13.10 11.59
C GLY A 112 -15.24 12.66 11.59
N ALA A 113 -15.75 12.28 10.42
CA ALA A 113 -17.07 11.66 10.30
C ALA A 113 -17.10 10.34 11.10
N ASP A 114 -18.28 9.98 11.62
CA ASP A 114 -18.48 8.66 12.19
C ASP A 114 -18.19 7.60 11.11
N PRO A 115 -17.43 6.54 11.43
CA PRO A 115 -17.03 5.56 10.43
C PRO A 115 -18.23 4.80 9.91
N ASP A 116 -18.42 4.77 8.58
CA ASP A 116 -19.47 3.99 7.93
C ASP A 116 -19.03 2.53 7.76
N LEU A 117 -19.03 1.77 8.85
CA LEU A 117 -18.59 0.36 8.85
C LEU A 117 -19.62 -0.60 8.26
N ARG A 118 -20.80 -0.11 7.80
CA ARG A 118 -21.85 -0.91 7.12
C ARG A 118 -22.31 -2.19 7.84
N GLY A 119 -22.09 -2.28 9.15
CA GLY A 119 -22.41 -3.47 9.94
C GLY A 119 -21.44 -4.65 9.76
N TYR A 120 -20.32 -4.45 9.06
CA TYR A 120 -19.31 -5.51 8.94
C TYR A 120 -18.63 -5.80 10.27
N THR A 121 -18.30 -7.08 10.48
CA THR A 121 -17.43 -7.54 11.56
C THR A 121 -16.02 -7.84 11.07
N ALA A 122 -15.02 -7.79 11.95
CA ALA A 122 -13.66 -8.27 11.68
C ALA A 122 -13.46 -9.60 12.43
N PRO A 123 -13.62 -10.76 11.76
CA PRO A 123 -13.39 -12.04 12.41
C PRO A 123 -11.91 -12.18 12.79
N SER A 124 -11.64 -12.72 13.98
CA SER A 124 -10.27 -13.01 14.43
C SER A 124 -9.53 -14.00 13.53
N ASN A 125 -10.28 -14.82 12.78
CA ASN A 125 -9.77 -15.71 11.76
C ASN A 125 -10.59 -15.55 10.47
N LEU A 126 -10.07 -14.78 9.52
CA LEU A 126 -10.72 -14.52 8.25
C LEU A 126 -10.87 -15.79 7.39
N CYS A 127 -9.95 -16.75 7.49
CA CYS A 127 -10.05 -18.00 6.71
C CYS A 127 -11.30 -18.83 7.03
N ASN A 128 -11.87 -18.68 8.23
CA ASN A 128 -13.12 -19.36 8.58
C ASN A 128 -14.37 -18.65 8.06
N ALA A 129 -14.25 -17.36 7.73
CA ALA A 129 -15.35 -16.53 7.24
C ALA A 129 -15.33 -16.34 5.71
N THR A 130 -14.16 -16.52 5.09
CA THR A 130 -14.00 -16.47 3.64
C THR A 130 -14.71 -17.67 2.99
N ASP A 131 -15.73 -17.37 2.19
CA ASP A 131 -16.22 -18.31 1.19
C ASP A 131 -15.19 -18.42 0.07
N TYR A 132 -14.92 -19.65 -0.36
CA TYR A 132 -14.12 -19.96 -1.53
C TYR A 132 -14.68 -21.21 -2.23
N SER A 133 -15.98 -21.44 -2.07
CA SER A 133 -16.66 -22.64 -2.54
C SER A 133 -16.69 -22.74 -4.06
N SER A 134 -16.67 -21.62 -4.80
CA SER A 134 -16.60 -21.64 -6.26
C SER A 134 -15.30 -22.26 -6.77
N PHE A 135 -14.20 -22.18 -6.01
CA PHE A 135 -12.93 -22.80 -6.37
C PHE A 135 -12.90 -24.32 -6.16
N LYS A 136 -13.87 -24.91 -5.46
CA LYS A 136 -13.81 -26.32 -5.04
C LYS A 136 -14.07 -27.34 -6.13
N GLU A 137 -14.72 -26.94 -7.22
CA GLU A 137 -14.87 -27.82 -8.39
C GLU A 137 -13.50 -28.11 -9.01
N GLU A 138 -12.68 -27.06 -9.15
CA GLU A 138 -11.34 -27.13 -9.71
C GLU A 138 -10.29 -27.63 -8.70
N TYR A 139 -10.39 -27.14 -7.46
CA TYR A 139 -9.46 -27.41 -6.37
C TYR A 139 -10.17 -28.12 -5.20
N PRO A 140 -10.55 -29.39 -5.36
CA PRO A 140 -11.38 -30.11 -4.39
C PRO A 140 -10.64 -30.44 -3.10
N ALA A 141 -9.30 -30.43 -3.08
CA ALA A 141 -8.55 -30.70 -1.88
C ALA A 141 -8.60 -29.50 -0.92
N ASN A 142 -8.92 -29.77 0.34
CA ASN A 142 -8.89 -28.74 1.38
C ASN A 142 -7.47 -28.38 1.75
N ASP A 143 -7.23 -27.09 2.00
CA ASP A 143 -6.01 -26.67 2.67
C ASP A 143 -6.05 -27.12 4.14
N SER A 144 -5.10 -27.95 4.53
CA SER A 144 -4.96 -28.44 5.90
C SER A 144 -4.28 -27.44 6.83
N ALA A 145 -3.61 -26.42 6.29
CA ALA A 145 -2.84 -25.46 7.07
C ALA A 145 -2.91 -24.03 6.50
N PRO A 146 -4.12 -23.45 6.34
CA PRO A 146 -4.25 -22.07 5.95
C PRO A 146 -3.60 -21.13 6.97
N THR A 147 -2.95 -20.09 6.48
CA THR A 147 -2.36 -19.07 7.34
C THR A 147 -3.32 -17.90 7.50
N HIS A 148 -3.46 -17.39 8.70
CA HIS A 148 -4.27 -16.19 8.97
C HIS A 148 -3.53 -15.28 9.95
N ASN A 149 -3.80 -13.99 9.84
CA ASN A 149 -3.40 -12.98 10.81
C ASN A 149 -4.58 -12.06 11.07
N SER A 150 -4.62 -11.48 12.26
CA SER A 150 -5.57 -10.42 12.59
C SER A 150 -4.89 -9.33 13.41
N LEU A 151 -5.33 -8.10 13.20
CA LEU A 151 -4.96 -6.90 13.93
C LEU A 151 -6.25 -6.21 14.38
N GLU A 152 -6.30 -5.86 15.65
CA GLU A 152 -7.37 -5.05 16.23
C GLU A 152 -6.73 -3.82 16.87
N ASP A 153 -7.08 -2.63 16.37
CA ASP A 153 -6.61 -1.33 16.86
C ASP A 153 -7.76 -0.32 16.83
N ASP A 154 -7.76 0.71 17.67
CA ASP A 154 -8.81 1.74 17.67
C ASP A 154 -9.02 2.44 16.32
N ALA A 155 -7.99 2.46 15.45
CA ALA A 155 -8.06 3.08 14.12
C ALA A 155 -8.44 2.12 12.99
N LEU A 156 -8.06 0.85 13.11
CA LEU A 156 -8.13 -0.15 12.04
C LEU A 156 -8.28 -1.55 12.64
N ASP A 157 -9.23 -2.31 12.11
CA ASP A 157 -9.17 -3.77 12.22
C ASP A 157 -8.75 -4.34 10.88
N GLU A 158 -7.82 -5.28 10.87
CA GLU A 158 -7.33 -5.94 9.67
C GLU A 158 -7.37 -7.46 9.88
N GLY A 159 -7.83 -8.18 8.86
CA GLY A 159 -7.82 -9.63 8.81
C GLY A 159 -7.19 -10.09 7.52
N LEU A 160 -6.30 -11.08 7.60
CA LEU A 160 -5.69 -11.73 6.44
C LEU A 160 -5.94 -13.23 6.49
N CYS A 161 -6.15 -13.80 5.31
CA CYS A 161 -6.16 -15.23 5.07
C CYS A 161 -5.32 -15.56 3.84
N SER A 162 -4.53 -16.63 3.90
CA SER A 162 -3.90 -17.21 2.72
C SER A 162 -4.10 -18.72 2.72
N LEU A 163 -4.53 -19.22 1.57
CA LEU A 163 -4.94 -20.59 1.33
C LEU A 163 -4.18 -21.17 0.14
N SER A 164 -3.81 -22.43 0.25
CA SER A 164 -3.34 -23.25 -0.87
C SER A 164 -4.51 -23.92 -1.57
N LEU A 165 -4.59 -23.76 -2.89
CA LEU A 165 -5.55 -24.44 -3.74
C LEU A 165 -4.88 -25.65 -4.41
N LYS A 166 -5.53 -26.81 -4.32
CA LYS A 166 -4.98 -28.09 -4.77
C LYS A 166 -5.98 -28.91 -5.58
N LYS A 167 -5.53 -29.39 -6.73
CA LYS A 167 -6.24 -30.41 -7.52
C LYS A 167 -6.10 -31.78 -6.86
N THR A 168 -6.91 -32.73 -7.33
CA THR A 168 -6.86 -34.12 -6.84
C THR A 168 -5.52 -34.75 -7.18
N GLY A 169 -4.80 -35.24 -6.16
CA GLY A 169 -3.52 -35.93 -6.33
C GLY A 169 -2.29 -35.00 -6.33
N SER A 170 -2.48 -33.68 -6.31
CA SER A 170 -1.39 -32.71 -6.20
C SER A 170 -0.72 -32.78 -4.82
N THR A 171 0.61 -32.84 -4.81
CA THR A 171 1.41 -32.79 -3.57
C THR A 171 1.67 -31.34 -3.17
N TYR A 172 1.98 -30.50 -4.16
CA TYR A 172 2.16 -29.05 -4.02
C TYR A 172 0.87 -28.30 -4.31
N SER A 173 0.85 -27.01 -4.00
CA SER A 173 -0.27 -26.12 -4.33
C SER A 173 -0.24 -25.80 -5.83
N ASP A 174 -1.39 -25.94 -6.49
CA ASP A 174 -1.57 -25.62 -7.92
C ASP A 174 -1.88 -24.12 -8.11
N ALA A 175 -2.53 -23.53 -7.11
CA ALA A 175 -2.80 -22.10 -7.04
C ALA A 175 -2.82 -21.62 -5.58
N TYR A 176 -2.92 -20.30 -5.39
CA TYR A 176 -3.02 -19.66 -4.09
C TYR A 176 -4.15 -18.65 -4.09
N LEU A 177 -4.85 -18.57 -2.96
CA LEU A 177 -5.85 -17.56 -2.68
C LEU A 177 -5.39 -16.74 -1.48
N SER A 178 -5.39 -15.42 -1.60
CA SER A 178 -5.13 -14.48 -0.51
C SER A 178 -6.33 -13.57 -0.33
N VAL A 179 -6.75 -13.35 0.91
CA VAL A 179 -7.87 -12.51 1.25
C VAL A 179 -7.45 -11.53 2.33
N GLN A 180 -7.86 -10.28 2.17
CA GLN A 180 -7.66 -9.25 3.19
C GLN A 180 -8.95 -8.46 3.37
N LEU A 181 -9.26 -8.13 4.62
CA LEU A 181 -10.36 -7.27 5.01
C LEU A 181 -9.87 -6.22 5.98
N ASP A 182 -10.14 -4.96 5.68
CA ASP A 182 -9.76 -3.81 6.48
C ASP A 182 -11.00 -3.02 6.87
N ARG A 183 -11.25 -2.85 8.18
CA ARG A 183 -12.30 -1.98 8.72
C ARG A 183 -11.65 -0.70 9.23
N HIS A 184 -11.76 0.36 8.46
CA HIS A 184 -11.19 1.64 8.83
C HIS A 184 -12.14 2.35 9.81
N LYS A 185 -11.73 2.49 11.08
CA LYS A 185 -12.57 3.04 12.15
C LYS A 185 -12.36 4.53 12.39
N LYS A 186 -11.32 5.12 11.81
CA LYS A 186 -10.98 6.56 11.99
C LYS A 186 -10.75 7.34 10.69
N THR A 187 -10.54 6.68 9.57
CA THR A 187 -10.21 7.32 8.29
C THR A 187 -11.05 6.73 7.17
N ASP A 188 -11.60 7.58 6.30
CA ASP A 188 -12.29 7.15 5.09
C ASP A 188 -11.27 6.59 4.06
N PRO A 189 -11.34 5.30 3.69
CA PRO A 189 -10.42 4.73 2.71
C PRO A 189 -10.79 5.11 1.26
N GLY A 190 -11.98 5.67 1.01
CA GLY A 190 -12.54 5.85 -0.34
C GLY A 190 -11.61 6.52 -1.35
N PRO A 191 -11.11 7.75 -1.08
CA PRO A 191 -10.26 8.45 -2.02
C PRO A 191 -8.99 7.68 -2.39
N GLU A 192 -8.35 7.02 -1.43
CA GLU A 192 -7.14 6.23 -1.66
C GLU A 192 -7.45 4.90 -2.36
N PHE A 193 -8.54 4.24 -1.98
CA PHE A 193 -9.02 3.01 -2.60
C PHE A 193 -9.31 3.21 -4.09
N THR A 194 -10.12 4.22 -4.44
CA THR A 194 -10.42 4.53 -5.84
C THR A 194 -9.14 4.86 -6.60
N ALA A 195 -8.26 5.70 -6.04
CA ALA A 195 -7.03 6.11 -6.72
C ALA A 195 -6.10 4.92 -6.99
N THR A 196 -5.98 3.99 -6.02
CA THR A 196 -5.12 2.81 -6.10
C THR A 196 -5.64 1.80 -7.11
N TRP A 197 -6.91 1.41 -7.00
CA TRP A 197 -7.45 0.26 -7.74
C TRP A 197 -7.93 0.62 -9.14
N LYS A 198 -8.55 1.80 -9.33
CA LYS A 198 -9.00 2.25 -10.65
C LYS A 198 -7.84 2.48 -11.62
N ASN A 199 -6.70 2.95 -11.10
CA ASN A 199 -5.53 3.31 -11.89
C ASN A 199 -4.39 2.28 -11.72
N TYR A 200 -4.70 1.06 -11.30
CA TYR A 200 -3.68 0.06 -10.98
C TYR A 200 -2.73 -0.19 -12.17
N ALA A 201 -3.27 -0.28 -13.39
CA ALA A 201 -2.51 -0.44 -14.64
C ALA A 201 -1.53 0.71 -14.94
N ASP A 202 -1.77 1.93 -14.44
CA ASP A 202 -0.87 3.07 -14.66
C ASP A 202 0.46 2.92 -13.90
N SER A 203 0.43 2.18 -12.79
CA SER A 203 1.60 1.92 -11.94
C SER A 203 2.14 0.49 -12.07
N HIS A 204 1.37 -0.43 -12.64
CA HIS A 204 1.71 -1.84 -12.82
C HIS A 204 1.50 -2.27 -14.28
N THR A 205 2.55 -2.14 -15.09
CA THR A 205 2.55 -2.58 -16.49
C THR A 205 2.19 -4.06 -16.61
N GLY A 206 1.32 -4.40 -17.57
CA GLY A 206 0.88 -5.77 -17.83
C GLY A 206 -0.46 -6.12 -17.19
N TYR A 207 -0.96 -5.30 -16.27
CA TYR A 207 -2.25 -5.50 -15.64
C TYR A 207 -3.37 -4.79 -16.41
N ASP A 208 -4.52 -5.46 -16.49
CA ASP A 208 -5.79 -4.89 -16.90
C ASP A 208 -6.65 -4.57 -15.67
N VAL A 209 -7.51 -3.54 -15.78
CA VAL A 209 -8.44 -3.12 -14.73
C VAL A 209 -9.86 -3.05 -15.29
N GLU A 210 -10.77 -3.84 -14.73
CA GLU A 210 -12.21 -3.81 -15.01
C GLU A 210 -12.95 -3.24 -13.80
N THR A 211 -13.89 -2.31 -14.04
CA THR A 211 -14.84 -1.89 -13.00
C THR A 211 -15.93 -2.93 -12.84
N VAL A 212 -16.11 -3.44 -11.62
CA VAL A 212 -17.13 -4.44 -11.29
C VAL A 212 -18.30 -3.74 -10.61
N THR A 213 -19.52 -4.04 -11.04
CA THR A 213 -20.75 -3.47 -10.47
C THR A 213 -21.51 -4.49 -9.64
N GLY A 214 -22.29 -4.02 -8.67
CA GLY A 214 -23.15 -4.87 -7.84
C GLY A 214 -22.43 -5.66 -6.75
N ILE A 215 -21.26 -5.17 -6.31
CA ILE A 215 -20.52 -5.64 -5.13
C ILE A 215 -19.94 -4.40 -4.44
N GLY A 216 -20.34 -4.15 -3.18
CA GLY A 216 -19.97 -2.95 -2.45
C GLY A 216 -20.46 -1.63 -3.07
N ASP A 217 -19.88 -0.51 -2.63
CA ASP A 217 -20.07 0.82 -3.22
C ASP A 217 -19.25 0.97 -4.52
N GLU A 218 -18.04 0.40 -4.56
CA GLU A 218 -17.20 0.32 -5.76
C GLU A 218 -16.31 -0.94 -5.70
N ALA A 219 -16.02 -1.50 -6.88
CA ALA A 219 -15.16 -2.67 -7.01
C ALA A 219 -14.37 -2.64 -8.32
N TYR A 220 -13.16 -3.19 -8.26
CA TYR A 220 -12.23 -3.27 -9.37
C TYR A 220 -11.63 -4.68 -9.44
N LEU A 221 -11.70 -5.29 -10.62
CA LEU A 221 -10.99 -6.52 -10.92
C LEU A 221 -9.70 -6.15 -11.63
N VAL A 222 -8.58 -6.49 -11.02
CA VAL A 222 -7.23 -6.30 -11.54
C VAL A 222 -6.69 -7.66 -11.96
N SER A 223 -6.20 -7.79 -13.19
CA SER A 223 -5.75 -9.09 -13.71
C SER A 223 -4.50 -8.99 -14.58
N ASP A 224 -3.69 -10.04 -14.58
CA ASP A 224 -2.58 -10.24 -15.51
C ASP A 224 -2.57 -11.71 -15.92
N ASP A 225 -2.69 -11.97 -17.21
CA ASP A 225 -2.69 -13.31 -17.80
C ASP A 225 -1.61 -13.40 -18.87
N THR A 226 -0.53 -14.11 -18.54
CA THR A 226 0.61 -14.31 -19.45
C THR A 226 0.56 -15.65 -20.19
N THR A 227 -0.56 -16.39 -20.07
CA THR A 227 -0.70 -17.76 -20.61
C THR A 227 -1.18 -17.79 -22.06
N ALA A 228 -1.78 -16.71 -22.57
CA ALA A 228 -2.46 -16.66 -23.86
C ALA A 228 -1.61 -17.06 -25.09
N SER A 229 -0.27 -17.12 -24.97
CA SER A 229 0.63 -17.41 -26.07
C SER A 229 1.71 -18.48 -25.79
N SER A 230 1.68 -19.14 -24.63
CA SER A 230 2.70 -20.13 -24.29
C SER A 230 2.22 -21.20 -23.31
N SER A 231 2.91 -22.34 -23.25
CA SER A 231 2.64 -23.41 -22.26
C SER A 231 3.24 -23.09 -20.87
N THR A 232 3.59 -21.83 -20.63
CA THR A 232 4.20 -21.32 -19.41
C THR A 232 3.60 -19.96 -19.09
N GLY A 233 3.69 -19.53 -17.85
CA GLY A 233 3.27 -18.18 -17.47
C GLY A 233 2.59 -18.18 -16.12
N SER A 234 1.69 -17.23 -15.94
CA SER A 234 0.94 -17.05 -14.71
C SER A 234 -0.41 -16.44 -15.00
N LEU A 235 -1.37 -16.78 -14.15
CA LEU A 235 -2.67 -16.13 -14.11
C LEU A 235 -2.82 -15.48 -12.74
N TYR A 236 -3.02 -14.17 -12.75
CA TYR A 236 -3.31 -13.36 -11.57
C TYR A 236 -4.64 -12.64 -11.74
N ALA A 237 -5.44 -12.65 -10.68
CA ALA A 237 -6.66 -11.87 -10.61
C ALA A 237 -6.90 -11.43 -9.16
N THR A 238 -7.18 -10.15 -8.94
CA THR A 238 -7.55 -9.58 -7.65
C THR A 238 -8.84 -8.80 -7.79
N LEU A 239 -9.86 -9.21 -7.04
CA LEU A 239 -11.06 -8.41 -6.88
C LEU A 239 -10.92 -7.56 -5.62
N ALA A 240 -10.81 -6.25 -5.80
CA ALA A 240 -10.83 -5.27 -4.73
C ALA A 240 -12.23 -4.65 -4.63
N VAL A 241 -12.77 -4.57 -3.41
CA VAL A 241 -14.10 -4.02 -3.11
C VAL A 241 -13.99 -3.01 -1.97
N ARG A 242 -14.72 -1.91 -2.08
CA ARG A 242 -15.00 -1.03 -0.96
C ARG A 242 -16.50 -0.92 -0.74
N ASP A 243 -16.93 -1.01 0.51
CA ASP A 243 -18.32 -0.78 0.94
C ASP A 243 -18.30 0.05 2.24
N GLY A 244 -18.67 1.32 2.15
CA GLY A 244 -18.44 2.29 3.22
C GLY A 244 -16.95 2.46 3.51
N TRP A 245 -16.59 2.35 4.78
CA TRP A 245 -15.21 2.42 5.31
C TRP A 245 -14.59 1.03 5.49
N VAL A 246 -15.10 0.03 4.79
CA VAL A 246 -14.54 -1.32 4.75
C VAL A 246 -13.96 -1.59 3.37
N THR A 247 -12.74 -2.10 3.32
CA THR A 247 -12.12 -2.59 2.08
C THR A 247 -11.91 -4.09 2.18
N TYR A 248 -12.02 -4.76 1.05
CA TYR A 248 -11.86 -6.21 0.94
C TYR A 248 -11.14 -6.53 -0.35
N THR A 249 -10.17 -7.44 -0.29
CA THR A 249 -9.50 -7.98 -1.48
C THR A 249 -9.52 -9.48 -1.45
N MET A 250 -9.75 -10.09 -2.61
CA MET A 250 -9.56 -11.52 -2.83
C MET A 250 -8.71 -11.70 -4.08
N SER A 251 -7.53 -12.28 -3.89
CA SER A 251 -6.48 -12.43 -4.89
C SER A 251 -6.20 -13.89 -5.19
N TYR A 252 -6.32 -14.27 -6.45
CA TYR A 252 -5.93 -15.56 -6.99
C TYR A 252 -4.57 -15.44 -7.71
N SER A 253 -3.73 -16.46 -7.56
CA SER A 253 -2.52 -16.61 -8.36
C SER A 253 -2.24 -18.06 -8.69
N ALA A 254 -1.85 -18.32 -9.93
CA ALA A 254 -1.32 -19.60 -10.38
C ALA A 254 -0.12 -19.39 -11.29
N TYR A 255 0.81 -20.34 -11.26
CA TYR A 255 2.00 -20.36 -12.09
C TYR A 255 2.00 -21.64 -12.90
N TYR A 256 2.18 -21.51 -14.20
CA TYR A 256 2.15 -22.61 -15.14
C TYR A 256 3.54 -22.80 -15.75
N SER A 257 3.95 -24.06 -15.81
CA SER A 257 5.21 -24.50 -16.35
C SER A 257 4.99 -25.57 -17.41
N SER A 258 5.95 -25.71 -18.34
CA SER A 258 5.91 -26.79 -19.34
C SER A 258 6.09 -28.19 -18.76
N TYR A 259 6.38 -28.29 -17.46
CA TYR A 259 6.48 -29.54 -16.72
C TYR A 259 5.17 -29.89 -15.99
N ASP A 260 4.20 -28.98 -15.98
CA ASP A 260 2.93 -29.23 -15.34
C ASP A 260 2.14 -30.24 -16.17
N ASN A 261 1.57 -31.24 -15.49
CA ASN A 261 0.73 -32.24 -16.14
C ASN A 261 -0.71 -31.75 -16.32
N ASP A 262 -0.99 -30.52 -15.87
CA ASP A 262 -2.29 -29.89 -16.00
C ASP A 262 -2.46 -29.31 -17.40
N THR A 263 -3.33 -29.94 -18.18
CA THR A 263 -3.59 -29.55 -19.58
C THR A 263 -4.82 -28.66 -19.74
N ASP A 264 -5.54 -28.39 -18.64
CA ASP A 264 -6.78 -27.60 -18.64
C ASP A 264 -6.80 -26.67 -17.42
N PRO A 265 -5.88 -25.69 -17.34
CA PRO A 265 -5.87 -24.73 -16.26
C PRO A 265 -7.06 -23.76 -16.38
N PRO A 266 -7.56 -23.21 -15.25
CA PRO A 266 -8.63 -22.22 -15.27
C PRO A 266 -8.25 -20.99 -16.07
N LYS A 267 -9.25 -20.45 -16.77
CA LYS A 267 -9.12 -19.19 -17.52
C LYS A 267 -9.45 -17.99 -16.65
N LEU A 268 -9.01 -16.81 -17.09
CA LEU A 268 -9.26 -15.56 -16.38
C LEU A 268 -10.76 -15.30 -16.14
N ASP A 269 -11.63 -15.59 -17.09
CA ASP A 269 -13.08 -15.39 -16.95
C ASP A 269 -13.69 -16.30 -15.88
N GLU A 270 -13.27 -17.57 -15.83
CA GLU A 270 -13.69 -18.53 -14.80
C GLU A 270 -13.25 -18.07 -13.39
N VAL A 271 -11.96 -17.72 -13.24
CA VAL A 271 -11.42 -17.22 -11.98
C VAL A 271 -12.12 -15.92 -11.56
N SER A 272 -12.37 -15.02 -12.50
CA SER A 272 -13.06 -13.75 -12.24
C SER A 272 -14.48 -13.98 -11.72
N ASP A 273 -15.20 -14.96 -12.27
CA ASP A 273 -16.54 -15.31 -11.82
C ASP A 273 -16.53 -15.95 -10.43
N TRP A 274 -15.54 -16.79 -10.12
CA TRP A 274 -15.33 -17.34 -8.78
C TRP A 274 -15.06 -16.24 -7.76
N LEU A 275 -14.11 -15.34 -8.04
CA LEU A 275 -13.79 -14.20 -7.18
C LEU A 275 -15.04 -13.33 -6.92
N LYS A 276 -15.81 -12.99 -7.96
CA LYS A 276 -17.03 -12.19 -7.85
C LYS A 276 -18.11 -12.89 -7.00
N ARG A 277 -18.30 -14.20 -7.18
CA ARG A 277 -19.31 -14.97 -6.43
C ARG A 277 -18.92 -15.09 -4.96
N ASP A 278 -17.72 -15.56 -4.69
CA ASP A 278 -17.25 -15.88 -3.35
C ASP A 278 -17.04 -14.60 -2.52
N THR A 279 -16.60 -13.51 -3.14
CA THR A 279 -16.56 -12.18 -2.48
C THR A 279 -17.95 -11.69 -2.10
N ARG A 280 -18.96 -11.85 -2.96
CA ARG A 280 -20.33 -11.44 -2.65
C ARG A 280 -20.90 -12.26 -1.48
N THR A 281 -20.67 -13.57 -1.47
CA THR A 281 -21.08 -14.43 -0.35
C THR A 281 -20.38 -14.01 0.94
N THR A 282 -19.05 -13.93 0.92
CA THR A 282 -18.22 -13.56 2.08
C THR A 282 -18.64 -12.23 2.68
N LEU A 283 -18.77 -11.17 1.86
CA LEU A 283 -19.20 -9.86 2.34
C LEU A 283 -20.65 -9.86 2.84
N GLY A 284 -21.52 -10.71 2.29
CA GLY A 284 -22.87 -10.91 2.80
C GLY A 284 -22.88 -11.51 4.20
N ASP A 285 -22.07 -12.55 4.42
CA ASP A 285 -21.99 -13.29 5.68
C ASP A 285 -21.29 -12.52 6.81
N LEU A 286 -20.44 -11.56 6.44
CA LEU A 286 -19.71 -10.70 7.39
C LEU A 286 -20.52 -9.52 7.93
N LYS A 287 -21.72 -9.25 7.38
CA LYS A 287 -22.63 -8.21 7.86
C LYS A 287 -23.54 -8.76 8.96
N ASP A 288 -23.61 -8.04 10.08
CA ASP A 288 -24.56 -8.30 11.18
C ASP A 288 -26.00 -7.87 10.86
#